data_AF-A0A946IP68-F1
#
_entry.id   AF-A0A946IP68-F1
#
_cell.length_a   1.000
_cell.length_b   1.000
_cell.length_c   1.000
_cell.angle_alpha   90.00
_cell.angle_beta   90.00
_cell.angle_gamma   90.00
#
_symmetry.space_group_name_H-M   'P 1'
#
loop_
_entity.id
_entity.type
_entity.pdbx_description
1 polymer ?
#
loop_
_entity_poly.entity_id
_entity_poly.type
_entity_poly.pdbx_seq_one_letter_code
_entity_poly.pdbx_strand_id
1 'polypeptide(L)'
;MNKEYHIIGLMSGTSLDGLDIVKCTFKKEKKWSFQLEDSETIKYSKEWKNTLKSLHLKDENKIKDIDKLYGRFIGGEVNRFIKKHNVHANYISSHGHTIFHDPVNQFTLQIGNGEVISEVTKITTINNFRELDISLNGQGAPLVPIGDLLLFSDYKYCLNLGGFANISEKKKNKIIAFDVCAVNFMLNKLSKRINLEYDKNGVESRKGRVKQDLIEELNSLDFFEKEAPKSLSREWVEAEIYPIIDKYNYSIIDILSTFTEHIAIQ
;
A
#
# COMPACT_ATOMS: atom_id res chain seq x y z
N MET A 1 -29.35 9.16 16.21
CA MET A 1 -28.13 9.83 16.71
C MET A 1 -27.06 9.66 15.65
N ASN A 2 -26.58 10.76 15.07
CA ASN A 2 -25.39 10.73 14.21
C ASN A 2 -24.21 10.33 15.09
N LYS A 3 -23.60 9.18 14.80
CA LYS A 3 -22.38 8.74 15.49
C LYS A 3 -21.19 9.31 14.73
N GLU A 4 -20.45 10.18 15.40
CA GLU A 4 -19.17 10.69 14.97
C GLU A 4 -18.06 9.83 15.61
N TYR A 5 -17.08 9.45 14.81
CA TYR A 5 -15.99 8.56 15.22
C TYR A 5 -14.67 9.23 14.91
N HIS A 6 -13.90 9.55 15.95
CA HIS A 6 -12.56 10.10 15.80
C HIS A 6 -11.55 8.94 15.87
N ILE A 7 -10.89 8.64 14.75
CA ILE A 7 -10.06 7.45 14.59
C ILE A 7 -8.64 7.86 14.23
N ILE A 8 -7.65 7.29 14.91
CA ILE A 8 -6.28 7.28 14.43
C ILE A 8 -6.04 6.00 13.64
N GLY A 9 -5.74 6.12 12.35
CA GLY A 9 -5.35 5.01 11.48
C GLY A 9 -3.83 4.86 11.42
N LEU A 10 -3.34 3.62 11.46
CA LEU A 10 -1.92 3.29 11.46
C LEU A 10 -1.61 2.24 10.39
N MET A 11 -0.59 2.52 9.58
CA MET A 11 -0.14 1.62 8.52
C MET A 11 1.38 1.56 8.47
N SER A 12 1.92 0.34 8.36
CA SER A 12 3.31 0.09 8.04
C SER A 12 3.39 -0.82 6.83
N GLY A 13 3.78 -0.24 5.69
CA GLY A 13 3.95 -0.97 4.45
C GLY A 13 5.22 -1.85 4.44
N THR A 14 5.23 -2.84 3.57
CA THR A 14 6.41 -3.70 3.31
C THR A 14 7.57 -2.96 2.63
N SER A 15 7.34 -1.73 2.17
CA SER A 15 8.40 -0.84 1.64
C SER A 15 9.36 -0.35 2.72
N LEU A 16 9.00 -0.46 4.01
CA LEU A 16 9.83 -0.04 5.15
C LEU A 16 10.20 1.45 5.13
N ASP A 17 9.35 2.29 4.53
CA ASP A 17 9.56 3.74 4.48
C ASP A 17 9.31 4.40 5.84
N GLY A 18 8.29 3.94 6.55
CA GLY A 18 7.92 4.45 7.86
C GLY A 18 6.60 3.89 8.39
N LEU A 19 6.17 4.46 9.53
CA LEU A 19 4.85 4.30 10.10
C LEU A 19 3.99 5.49 9.68
N ASP A 20 2.96 5.24 8.89
CA ASP A 20 1.95 6.24 8.54
C ASP A 20 0.93 6.33 9.68
N ILE A 21 0.66 7.56 10.11
CA ILE A 21 -0.32 7.90 11.14
C ILE A 21 -1.26 8.93 10.54
N VAL A 22 -2.56 8.65 10.58
CA VAL A 22 -3.59 9.58 10.12
C VAL A 22 -4.66 9.76 11.17
N LYS A 23 -5.09 10.99 11.39
CA LYS A 23 -6.29 11.31 12.15
C LYS A 23 -7.43 11.56 11.17
N CYS A 24 -8.47 10.75 11.29
CA CYS A 24 -9.71 10.90 10.54
C CYS A 24 -10.89 11.08 11.49
N THR A 25 -11.92 11.74 10.99
CA THR A 25 -13.24 11.81 11.62
C THR A 25 -14.26 11.24 10.66
N PHE A 26 -15.01 10.22 11.09
CA PHE A 26 -16.03 9.56 10.29
C PHE A 26 -17.41 9.86 10.85
N LYS A 27 -18.37 10.16 9.98
CA LYS A 27 -19.77 10.37 10.33
C LYS A 27 -20.65 9.42 9.54
N LYS A 28 -21.53 8.71 10.25
CA LYS A 28 -22.55 7.86 9.63
C LYS A 28 -23.93 8.50 9.79
N GLU A 29 -24.46 9.00 8.67
CA GLU A 29 -25.85 9.40 8.53
C GLU A 29 -26.58 8.39 7.62
N LYS A 30 -27.07 8.83 6.45
CA LYS A 30 -27.54 7.93 5.38
C LYS A 30 -26.37 7.25 4.65
N LYS A 31 -25.27 7.97 4.46
CA LYS A 31 -23.99 7.49 3.90
C LYS A 31 -22.88 7.72 4.92
N TRP A 32 -21.75 7.06 4.72
CA TRP A 32 -20.53 7.42 5.42
C TRP A 32 -19.94 8.68 4.79
N SER A 33 -19.42 9.55 5.64
CA SER A 33 -18.57 10.67 5.24
C SER A 33 -17.33 10.68 6.13
N PHE A 34 -16.25 11.27 5.64
CA PHE A 34 -15.01 11.36 6.37
C PHE A 34 -14.36 12.72 6.19
N GLN A 35 -13.54 13.10 7.16
CA GLN A 35 -12.63 14.22 7.10
C GLN A 35 -11.25 13.72 7.53
N LEU A 36 -10.24 13.99 6.71
CA LEU A 36 -8.84 13.83 7.07
C LEU A 36 -8.39 15.11 7.77
N GLU A 37 -7.96 14.99 9.03
CA GLU A 37 -7.58 16.13 9.85
C GLU A 37 -6.06 16.33 9.80
N ASP A 38 -5.30 15.30 10.17
CA ASP A 38 -3.85 15.35 10.25
C ASP A 38 -3.24 14.04 9.75
N SER A 39 -2.04 14.11 9.18
CA SER A 39 -1.31 12.92 8.71
C SER A 39 0.20 13.11 8.80
N GLU A 40 0.91 12.06 9.20
CA GLU A 40 2.37 12.02 9.23
C GLU A 40 2.91 10.65 8.86
N THR A 41 4.08 10.63 8.23
CA THR A 41 4.89 9.42 8.05
C THR A 41 6.12 9.52 8.93
N ILE A 42 6.20 8.65 9.94
CA ILE A 42 7.36 8.55 10.83
C ILE A 42 8.38 7.63 10.18
N LYS A 43 9.47 8.20 9.65
CA LYS A 43 10.54 7.42 9.01
C LYS A 43 11.14 6.42 9.97
N TYR A 44 11.28 5.17 9.53
CA TYR A 44 11.97 4.17 10.35
C TYR A 44 13.46 4.46 10.48
N SER A 45 13.97 4.24 11.70
CA SER A 45 15.40 4.15 11.93
C SER A 45 16.01 2.98 11.16
N LYS A 46 17.32 3.03 10.92
CA LYS A 46 18.05 1.93 10.28
C LYS A 46 17.86 0.61 11.05
N GLU A 47 17.79 0.69 12.38
CA GLU A 47 17.51 -0.45 13.24
C GLU A 47 16.13 -1.05 12.96
N TRP A 48 15.05 -0.25 12.97
CA TRP A 48 13.72 -0.74 12.67
C TRP A 48 13.60 -1.32 11.27
N LYS A 49 14.21 -0.68 10.26
CA LYS A 49 14.25 -1.23 8.91
C LYS A 49 14.90 -2.61 8.89
N ASN A 50 16.05 -2.79 9.54
CA ASN A 50 16.75 -4.07 9.59
C ASN A 50 15.97 -5.14 10.37
N THR A 51 15.38 -4.75 11.50
CA THR A 51 14.56 -5.62 12.34
C THR A 51 13.36 -6.14 11.57
N LEU A 52 12.54 -5.25 11.02
CA LEU A 52 11.32 -5.62 10.27
C LEU A 52 11.66 -6.41 9.00
N LYS A 53 12.69 -6.00 8.23
CA LYS A 53 13.10 -6.68 6.99
C LYS A 53 13.48 -8.15 7.20
N SER A 54 14.14 -8.48 8.30
CA SER A 54 14.67 -9.82 8.56
C SER A 54 13.74 -10.68 9.43
N LEU A 55 12.60 -10.15 9.85
CA LEU A 55 11.79 -10.78 10.90
C LEU A 55 11.15 -12.09 10.45
N HIS A 56 10.81 -12.22 9.17
CA HIS A 56 10.29 -13.47 8.57
C HIS A 56 11.28 -14.65 8.63
N LEU A 57 12.56 -14.39 8.93
CA LEU A 57 13.61 -15.41 9.08
C LEU A 57 13.85 -15.79 10.56
N LYS A 58 13.10 -15.20 11.50
CA LYS A 58 13.26 -15.44 12.93
C LYS A 58 12.29 -16.50 13.42
N ASP A 59 12.64 -17.11 14.55
CA ASP A 59 11.74 -18.03 15.24
C ASP A 59 10.54 -17.30 15.88
N GLU A 60 9.52 -18.07 16.22
CA GLU A 60 8.25 -17.58 16.76
C GLU A 60 8.42 -16.77 18.07
N ASN A 61 9.31 -17.20 18.96
CA ASN A 61 9.53 -16.49 20.23
C ASN A 61 10.10 -15.10 19.97
N LYS A 62 11.08 -15.02 19.06
CA LYS A 62 11.67 -13.73 18.67
C LYS A 62 10.66 -12.82 17.98
N ILE A 63 9.77 -13.38 17.16
CA ILE A 63 8.67 -12.63 16.54
C ILE A 63 7.72 -12.07 17.59
N LYS A 64 7.32 -12.88 18.60
CA LYS A 64 6.45 -12.43 19.70
C LYS A 64 7.09 -11.30 20.53
N ASP A 65 8.39 -11.38 20.78
CA ASP A 65 9.11 -10.31 21.48
C ASP A 65 9.10 -9.00 20.67
N ILE A 66 9.37 -9.10 19.37
CA ILE A 66 9.38 -7.94 18.48
C ILE A 66 7.97 -7.40 18.25
N ASP A 67 6.94 -8.23 18.22
CA ASP A 67 5.54 -7.81 18.15
C ASP A 67 5.16 -6.84 19.29
N LYS A 68 5.55 -7.20 20.52
CA LYS A 68 5.35 -6.33 21.69
C LYS A 68 6.20 -5.07 21.62
N LEU A 69 7.49 -5.20 21.28
CA LEU A 69 8.39 -4.04 21.18
C LEU A 69 7.91 -3.04 20.13
N TYR A 70 7.44 -3.55 18.99
CA TYR A 70 6.91 -2.75 17.91
C TYR A 70 5.57 -2.11 18.28
N GLY A 71 4.70 -2.83 19.00
CA GLY A 71 3.50 -2.24 19.62
C GLY A 71 3.82 -1.07 20.56
N ARG A 72 4.86 -1.18 21.39
CA ARG A 72 5.33 -0.06 22.26
C ARG A 72 5.83 1.12 21.44
N PHE A 73 6.59 0.86 20.38
CA PHE A 73 7.07 1.89 19.47
C PHE A 73 5.89 2.64 18.83
N ILE A 74 4.93 1.92 18.25
CA ILE A 74 3.72 2.48 17.64
C ILE A 74 2.95 3.33 18.65
N GLY A 75 2.65 2.79 19.84
CA GLY A 75 1.91 3.54 20.87
C GLY A 75 2.63 4.82 21.31
N GLY A 76 3.96 4.79 21.37
CA GLY A 76 4.78 5.96 21.63
C GLY A 76 4.69 7.03 20.54
N GLU A 77 4.71 6.62 19.26
CA GLU A 77 4.51 7.55 18.13
C GLU A 77 3.09 8.13 18.09
N VAL A 78 2.07 7.33 18.41
CA VAL A 78 0.68 7.81 18.51
C VAL A 78 0.56 8.89 19.59
N ASN A 79 1.12 8.67 20.78
CA ASN A 79 1.10 9.69 21.85
C ASN A 79 1.84 10.97 21.45
N ARG A 80 2.95 10.86 20.71
CA ARG A 80 3.65 12.02 20.14
C ARG A 80 2.79 12.77 19.13
N PHE A 81 2.16 12.04 18.21
CA PHE A 81 1.28 12.60 17.19
C PHE A 81 0.09 13.33 17.82
N ILE A 82 -0.61 12.69 18.78
CA ILE A 82 -1.71 13.29 19.56
C ILE A 82 -1.27 14.60 20.21
N LYS A 83 -0.13 14.59 20.91
CA LYS A 83 0.38 15.78 21.58
C LYS A 83 0.77 16.88 20.60
N LYS A 84 1.38 16.52 19.47
CA LYS A 84 1.87 17.47 18.46
C LYS A 84 0.72 18.21 17.78
N HIS A 85 -0.33 17.49 17.38
CA HIS A 85 -1.48 18.07 16.68
C HIS A 85 -2.62 18.48 17.60
N ASN A 86 -2.51 18.16 18.89
CA ASN A 86 -3.55 18.43 19.89
C ASN A 86 -4.91 17.82 19.49
N VAL A 87 -4.89 16.57 19.02
CA VAL A 87 -6.07 15.84 18.54
C VAL A 87 -6.58 14.84 19.56
N HIS A 88 -7.87 14.51 19.48
CA HIS A 88 -8.50 13.46 20.28
C HIS A 88 -8.91 12.27 19.41
N ALA A 89 -8.86 11.05 19.95
CA ALA A 89 -9.33 9.85 19.25
C ALA A 89 -10.12 8.94 20.18
N ASN A 90 -11.21 8.36 19.67
CA ASN A 90 -12.00 7.34 20.36
C ASN A 90 -11.37 5.95 20.20
N TYR A 91 -10.79 5.68 19.03
CA TYR A 91 -10.19 4.39 18.70
C TYR A 91 -8.91 4.57 17.89
N ILE A 92 -8.05 3.56 17.98
CA ILE A 92 -6.92 3.36 17.08
C ILE A 92 -7.23 2.18 16.17
N SER A 93 -7.00 2.31 14.88
CA SER A 93 -7.10 1.25 13.87
C SER A 93 -5.70 0.96 13.36
N SER A 94 -5.14 -0.20 13.74
CA SER A 94 -3.75 -0.56 13.43
C SER A 94 -3.67 -1.77 12.53
N HIS A 95 -3.20 -1.56 11.28
CA HIS A 95 -2.85 -2.68 10.42
C HIS A 95 -1.63 -3.45 10.97
N GLY A 96 -0.68 -2.74 11.59
CA GLY A 96 0.62 -3.29 11.95
C GLY A 96 1.55 -3.43 10.74
N HIS A 97 2.53 -4.32 10.85
CA HIS A 97 3.50 -4.64 9.79
C HIS A 97 3.39 -6.12 9.42
N THR A 98 3.14 -6.42 8.14
CA THR A 98 2.99 -7.79 7.65
C THR A 98 4.32 -8.53 7.64
N ILE A 99 4.36 -9.69 8.31
CA ILE A 99 5.51 -10.61 8.29
C ILE A 99 5.25 -11.79 7.37
N PHE A 100 4.04 -12.35 7.44
CA PHE A 100 3.62 -13.48 6.62
C PHE A 100 2.25 -13.21 6.01
N HIS A 101 2.07 -13.63 4.76
CA HIS A 101 0.80 -13.57 4.06
C HIS A 101 0.71 -14.73 3.09
N ASP A 102 -0.01 -15.77 3.51
CA ASP A 102 -0.19 -17.03 2.79
C ASP A 102 -1.66 -17.48 2.93
N PRO A 103 -2.57 -16.85 2.18
CA PRO A 103 -3.99 -17.15 2.25
C PRO A 103 -4.31 -18.59 1.78
N VAL A 104 -3.47 -19.20 0.94
CA VAL A 104 -3.64 -20.59 0.49
C VAL A 104 -3.58 -21.56 1.67
N ASN A 105 -2.65 -21.31 2.60
CA ASN A 105 -2.53 -22.07 3.84
C ASN A 105 -3.30 -21.44 5.01
N GLN A 106 -4.27 -20.56 4.72
CA GLN A 106 -5.10 -19.85 5.70
C GLN A 106 -4.28 -19.10 6.78
N PHE A 107 -3.13 -18.55 6.40
CA PHE A 107 -2.22 -17.94 7.35
C PHE A 107 -1.83 -16.51 6.99
N THR A 108 -1.86 -15.62 7.98
CA THR A 108 -1.26 -14.31 7.87
C THR A 108 -0.81 -13.83 9.24
N LEU A 109 0.24 -13.03 9.28
CA LEU A 109 0.72 -12.43 10.50
C LEU A 109 1.08 -10.97 10.27
N GLN A 110 0.47 -10.11 11.06
CA GLN A 110 0.85 -8.71 11.20
C GLN A 110 1.32 -8.47 12.64
N ILE A 111 2.50 -7.87 12.79
CA ILE A 111 3.03 -7.48 14.10
C ILE A 111 2.72 -6.01 14.41
N GLY A 112 2.78 -5.64 15.68
CA GLY A 112 2.33 -4.37 16.20
C GLY A 112 1.21 -4.62 17.20
N ASN A 113 1.58 -5.23 18.32
CA ASN A 113 0.64 -5.77 19.29
C ASN A 113 -0.41 -4.74 19.74
N GLY A 114 -1.68 -5.00 19.42
CA GLY A 114 -2.78 -4.07 19.67
C GLY A 114 -3.06 -3.84 21.16
N GLU A 115 -2.88 -4.86 22.00
CA GLU A 115 -3.01 -4.74 23.46
C GLU A 115 -1.95 -3.78 24.00
N VAL A 116 -0.69 -3.95 23.59
CA VAL A 116 0.40 -3.05 23.98
C VAL A 116 0.18 -1.62 23.48
N ILE A 117 -0.32 -1.44 22.26
CA ILE A 117 -0.67 -0.09 21.75
C ILE A 117 -1.75 0.54 22.64
N SER A 118 -2.79 -0.22 22.97
CA SER A 118 -3.87 0.22 23.86
C SER A 118 -3.37 0.53 25.27
N GLU A 119 -2.46 -0.25 25.81
CA GLU A 119 -1.84 -0.01 27.13
C GLU A 119 -1.03 1.30 27.16
N VAL A 120 -0.27 1.58 26.10
CA VAL A 120 0.59 2.76 26.00
C VAL A 120 -0.22 4.04 25.74
N THR A 121 -1.26 3.96 24.91
CA THR A 121 -2.06 5.12 24.49
C THR A 121 -3.28 5.36 25.38
N LYS A 122 -3.73 4.34 26.11
CA LYS A 122 -5.01 4.31 26.83
C LYS A 122 -6.23 4.47 25.91
N ILE A 123 -6.08 4.18 24.62
CA ILE A 123 -7.14 4.25 23.61
C ILE A 123 -7.41 2.83 23.10
N THR A 124 -8.70 2.45 23.05
CA THR A 124 -9.11 1.16 22.51
C THR A 124 -8.55 0.97 21.10
N THR A 125 -7.78 -0.09 20.92
CA THR A 125 -7.09 -0.39 19.67
C THR A 125 -7.76 -1.57 18.97
N ILE A 126 -8.10 -1.38 17.70
CA ILE A 126 -8.63 -2.38 16.78
C ILE A 126 -7.49 -2.74 15.83
N ASN A 127 -7.14 -4.02 15.73
CA ASN A 127 -6.08 -4.51 14.86
C ASN A 127 -6.48 -5.84 14.21
N ASN A 128 -5.54 -6.43 13.47
CA ASN A 128 -5.67 -7.79 12.91
C ASN A 128 -6.84 -7.95 11.91
N PHE A 129 -6.93 -7.02 10.95
CA PHE A 129 -8.04 -6.97 10.00
C PHE A 129 -8.06 -8.13 8.99
N ARG A 130 -6.93 -8.80 8.75
CA ARG A 130 -6.79 -9.78 7.67
C ARG A 130 -7.17 -11.20 8.08
N GLU A 131 -6.94 -11.56 9.35
CA GLU A 131 -7.14 -12.93 9.83
C GLU A 131 -8.60 -13.37 9.71
N LEU A 132 -9.55 -12.49 10.04
CA LEU A 132 -10.98 -12.80 9.89
C LEU A 132 -11.34 -13.09 8.43
N ASP A 133 -10.88 -12.28 7.48
CA ASP A 133 -11.16 -12.50 6.06
C ASP A 133 -10.60 -13.84 5.58
N ILE A 134 -9.35 -14.16 5.94
CA ILE A 134 -8.71 -15.44 5.60
C ILE A 134 -9.43 -16.64 6.23
N SER A 135 -9.84 -16.54 7.50
CA SER A 135 -10.61 -17.60 8.16
C SER A 135 -11.98 -17.87 7.51
N LEU A 136 -12.51 -16.90 6.77
CA LEU A 136 -13.73 -17.02 5.97
C LEU A 136 -13.45 -17.43 4.52
N ASN A 137 -12.25 -17.95 4.23
CA ASN A 137 -11.74 -18.32 2.89
C ASN A 137 -11.55 -17.14 1.93
N GLY A 138 -11.46 -15.91 2.45
CA GLY A 138 -11.00 -14.74 1.73
C GLY A 138 -9.48 -14.74 1.53
N GLN A 139 -8.97 -13.73 0.82
CA GLN A 139 -7.53 -13.59 0.55
C GLN A 139 -6.81 -12.76 1.62
N GLY A 140 -7.52 -12.09 2.52
CA GLY A 140 -6.98 -11.14 3.49
C GLY A 140 -6.48 -9.84 2.87
N ALA A 141 -6.59 -9.67 1.54
CA ALA A 141 -6.11 -8.54 0.77
C ALA A 141 -6.74 -8.51 -0.65
N PRO A 142 -6.88 -7.33 -1.28
CA PRO A 142 -6.88 -6.00 -0.66
C PRO A 142 -8.19 -5.76 0.12
N LEU A 143 -8.11 -5.15 1.31
CA LEU A 143 -9.30 -4.77 2.10
C LEU A 143 -9.85 -3.38 1.74
N VAL A 144 -9.13 -2.63 0.90
CA VAL A 144 -9.48 -1.26 0.45
C VAL A 144 -10.84 -1.15 -0.26
N PRO A 145 -11.29 -2.12 -1.09
CA PRO A 145 -12.52 -1.96 -1.90
C PRO A 145 -13.79 -1.63 -1.09
N ILE A 146 -13.93 -2.10 0.16
CA ILE A 146 -15.09 -1.71 0.99
C ILE A 146 -15.02 -0.23 1.39
N GLY A 147 -13.81 0.29 1.65
CA GLY A 147 -13.57 1.71 1.88
C GLY A 147 -13.92 2.53 0.64
N ASP A 148 -13.48 2.10 -0.54
CA ASP A 148 -13.84 2.73 -1.82
C ASP A 148 -15.37 2.83 -1.98
N LEU A 149 -16.08 1.73 -1.74
CA LEU A 149 -17.53 1.67 -1.85
C LEU A 149 -18.25 2.63 -0.90
N LEU A 150 -17.81 2.66 0.37
CA LEU A 150 -18.50 3.40 1.43
C LEU A 150 -18.13 4.88 1.47
N LEU A 151 -16.87 5.22 1.24
CA LEU A 151 -16.33 6.58 1.41
C LEU A 151 -16.27 7.36 0.10
N PHE A 152 -16.12 6.67 -1.03
CA PHE A 152 -16.01 7.29 -2.36
C PHE A 152 -17.19 6.90 -3.25
N SER A 153 -18.39 6.82 -2.66
CA SER A 153 -19.60 6.31 -3.33
C SER A 153 -20.01 7.09 -4.59
N ASP A 154 -19.59 8.35 -4.71
CA ASP A 154 -19.90 9.22 -5.84
C ASP A 154 -18.95 9.02 -7.03
N TYR A 155 -17.85 8.27 -6.84
CA TYR A 155 -16.89 7.93 -7.88
C TYR A 155 -17.11 6.51 -8.39
N LYS A 156 -17.28 6.33 -9.70
CA LYS A 156 -17.38 5.00 -10.31
C LYS A 156 -16.08 4.20 -10.19
N TYR A 157 -14.94 4.88 -10.30
CA TYR A 157 -13.61 4.30 -10.29
C TYR A 157 -12.74 4.90 -9.18
N CYS A 158 -11.97 4.07 -8.49
CA CYS A 158 -10.86 4.50 -7.63
C CYS A 158 -9.57 3.91 -8.19
N LEU A 159 -8.62 4.75 -8.59
CA LEU A 159 -7.32 4.33 -9.15
C LEU A 159 -6.21 4.61 -8.14
N ASN A 160 -5.40 3.61 -7.86
CA ASN A 160 -4.21 3.72 -7.02
C ASN A 160 -2.95 3.40 -7.84
N LEU A 161 -1.98 4.31 -7.81
CA LEU A 161 -0.71 4.21 -8.55
C LEU A 161 0.43 3.85 -7.57
N GLY A 162 0.44 2.60 -7.11
CA GLY A 162 1.48 2.07 -6.24
C GLY A 162 2.68 1.54 -7.02
N GLY A 163 3.29 0.45 -6.53
CA GLY A 163 4.22 -0.34 -7.35
C GLY A 163 3.58 -0.85 -8.64
N PHE A 164 2.28 -1.17 -8.54
CA PHE A 164 1.36 -1.51 -9.63
C PHE A 164 0.16 -0.55 -9.57
N ALA A 165 -0.43 -0.26 -10.73
CA ALA A 165 -1.71 0.40 -10.82
C ALA A 165 -2.82 -0.63 -10.52
N ASN A 166 -3.71 -0.31 -9.60
CA ASN A 166 -4.94 -1.08 -9.37
C ASN A 166 -6.14 -0.15 -9.37
N ILE A 167 -7.24 -0.67 -9.90
CA ILE A 167 -8.49 0.07 -10.02
C ILE A 167 -9.62 -0.71 -9.36
N SER A 168 -10.42 0.00 -8.57
CA SER A 168 -11.71 -0.49 -8.07
C SER A 168 -12.83 0.12 -8.92
N GLU A 169 -13.62 -0.70 -9.61
CA GLU A 169 -14.83 -0.29 -10.34
C GLU A 169 -16.09 -0.65 -9.55
N LYS A 170 -16.90 0.37 -9.24
CA LYS A 170 -18.23 0.21 -8.65
C LYS A 170 -19.26 -0.07 -9.75
N LYS A 171 -19.85 -1.26 -9.72
CA LYS A 171 -21.01 -1.67 -10.53
C LYS A 171 -22.27 -1.65 -9.66
N LYS A 172 -23.46 -1.62 -10.28
CA LYS A 172 -24.76 -1.44 -9.58
C LYS A 172 -24.90 -2.18 -8.25
N ASN A 173 -24.50 -3.46 -8.19
CA ASN A 173 -24.64 -4.32 -7.00
C ASN A 173 -23.32 -4.96 -6.53
N LYS A 174 -22.17 -4.56 -7.09
CA LYS A 174 -20.87 -5.17 -6.74
C LYS A 174 -19.72 -4.21 -7.02
N ILE A 175 -18.63 -4.36 -6.28
CA ILE A 175 -17.34 -3.74 -6.62
C ILE A 175 -16.44 -4.82 -7.21
N ILE A 176 -15.72 -4.50 -8.28
CA ILE A 176 -14.64 -5.34 -8.79
C ILE A 176 -13.33 -4.56 -8.64
N ALA A 177 -12.24 -5.26 -8.33
CA ALA A 177 -10.91 -4.67 -8.27
C ALA A 177 -9.94 -5.53 -9.08
N PHE A 178 -9.02 -4.89 -9.78
CA PHE A 178 -8.03 -5.57 -10.63
C PHE A 178 -6.80 -4.69 -10.87
N ASP A 179 -5.69 -5.32 -11.24
CA ASP A 179 -4.45 -4.64 -11.61
C ASP A 179 -4.50 -4.21 -13.08
N VAL A 180 -3.96 -3.02 -13.36
CA VAL A 180 -3.93 -2.39 -14.69
C VAL A 180 -2.56 -2.59 -15.34
N CYS A 181 -1.47 -2.16 -14.68
CA CYS A 181 -0.11 -2.27 -15.20
C CYS A 181 0.92 -2.12 -14.07
N ALA A 182 2.20 -2.41 -14.35
CA ALA A 182 3.29 -2.07 -13.45
C ALA A 182 3.60 -0.56 -13.52
N VAL A 183 3.80 0.09 -12.36
CA VAL A 183 4.03 1.54 -12.27
C VAL A 183 5.34 1.82 -11.53
N ASN A 184 5.28 2.20 -10.25
CA ASN A 184 6.46 2.64 -9.51
C ASN A 184 7.45 1.50 -9.25
N PHE A 185 7.02 0.25 -9.36
CA PHE A 185 7.95 -0.89 -9.29
C PHE A 185 9.00 -0.80 -10.41
N MET A 186 8.55 -0.52 -11.64
CA MET A 186 9.41 -0.37 -12.80
C MET A 186 10.09 0.99 -12.84
N LEU A 187 9.34 2.09 -12.61
CA LEU A 187 9.92 3.44 -12.63
C LEU A 187 11.06 3.56 -11.60
N ASN A 188 10.86 3.10 -10.36
CA ASN A 188 11.90 3.17 -9.33
C ASN A 188 13.11 2.28 -9.67
N LYS A 189 12.89 1.11 -10.29
CA LYS A 189 13.99 0.25 -10.76
C LYS A 189 14.83 0.96 -11.82
N LEU A 190 14.20 1.65 -12.76
CA LEU A 190 14.87 2.42 -13.81
C LEU A 190 15.57 3.65 -13.23
N SER A 191 14.93 4.39 -12.33
CA SER A 191 15.53 5.53 -11.63
C SER A 191 16.80 5.14 -10.87
N LYS A 192 16.87 3.94 -10.29
CA LYS A 192 18.09 3.45 -9.63
C LYS A 192 19.27 3.30 -10.58
N ARG A 193 19.04 3.03 -11.88
CA ARG A 193 20.11 2.98 -12.90
C ARG A 193 20.74 4.36 -13.16
N ILE A 194 20.12 5.44 -12.69
CA ILE A 194 20.65 6.81 -12.70
C ILE A 194 20.84 7.38 -11.28
N ASN A 195 21.05 6.52 -10.29
CA ASN A 195 21.32 6.87 -8.88
C ASN A 195 20.19 7.64 -8.17
N LEU A 196 18.93 7.45 -8.59
CA LEU A 196 17.76 8.01 -7.93
C LEU A 196 16.91 6.89 -7.30
N GLU A 197 16.29 7.15 -6.15
CA GLU A 197 15.37 6.19 -5.53
C GLU A 197 14.06 6.05 -6.33
N TYR A 198 13.58 7.17 -6.88
CA TYR A 198 12.41 7.29 -7.76
C TYR A 198 12.52 8.56 -8.61
N ASP A 199 11.75 8.64 -9.70
CA ASP A 199 11.68 9.84 -10.55
C ASP A 199 10.75 10.89 -9.93
N LYS A 200 11.34 11.74 -9.08
CA LYS A 200 10.58 12.73 -8.32
C LYS A 200 9.87 13.71 -9.25
N ASN A 201 8.54 13.74 -9.16
CA ASN A 201 7.65 14.55 -9.99
C ASN A 201 7.80 14.29 -11.49
N GLY A 202 8.32 13.13 -11.90
CA GLY A 202 8.55 12.84 -13.32
C GLY A 202 9.55 13.80 -13.97
N VAL A 203 10.56 14.28 -13.23
CA VAL A 203 11.54 15.25 -13.76
C VAL A 203 12.44 14.60 -14.80
N GLU A 204 12.85 13.36 -14.60
CA GLU A 204 13.74 12.66 -15.53
C GLU A 204 12.97 12.14 -16.74
N SER A 205 11.83 11.46 -16.54
CA SER A 205 10.96 10.97 -17.62
C SER A 205 10.53 12.06 -18.60
N ARG A 206 10.25 13.29 -18.13
CA ARG A 206 9.91 14.44 -18.99
C ARG A 206 11.05 14.91 -19.90
N LYS A 207 12.31 14.62 -19.57
CA LYS A 207 13.47 15.00 -20.41
C LYS A 207 13.68 14.03 -21.57
N GLY A 208 13.15 12.81 -21.46
CA GLY A 208 13.29 11.77 -22.46
C GLY A 208 12.36 11.96 -23.65
N ARG A 209 12.59 11.12 -24.65
CA ARG A 209 11.72 10.97 -25.82
C ARG A 209 11.15 9.57 -25.83
N VAL A 210 9.82 9.49 -25.93
CA VAL A 210 9.11 8.22 -26.10
C VAL A 210 9.65 7.48 -27.33
N LYS A 211 9.97 6.20 -27.14
CA LYS A 211 10.47 5.30 -28.18
C LYS A 211 9.35 4.42 -28.68
N GLN A 212 8.99 4.63 -29.95
CA GLN A 212 7.78 4.07 -30.52
C GLN A 212 7.82 2.54 -30.63
N ASP A 213 8.97 1.99 -30.99
CA ASP A 213 9.20 0.54 -31.04
C ASP A 213 9.07 -0.13 -29.66
N LEU A 214 9.66 0.48 -28.63
CA LEU A 214 9.59 -0.02 -27.27
C LEU A 214 8.16 0.06 -26.70
N ILE A 215 7.45 1.17 -26.89
CA ILE A 215 6.08 1.30 -26.36
C ILE A 215 5.09 0.35 -27.06
N GLU A 216 5.25 0.14 -28.36
CA GLU A 216 4.43 -0.81 -29.12
C GLU A 216 4.63 -2.24 -28.60
N GLU A 217 5.87 -2.66 -28.38
CA GLU A 217 6.16 -3.98 -27.82
C GLU A 217 5.61 -4.13 -26.40
N LEU A 218 5.80 -3.13 -25.52
CA LEU A 218 5.22 -3.15 -24.16
C LEU A 218 3.69 -3.23 -24.17
N ASN A 219 3.02 -2.46 -25.02
CA ASN A 219 1.56 -2.43 -25.12
C ASN A 219 0.98 -3.71 -25.75
N SER A 220 1.80 -4.49 -26.47
CA SER A 220 1.38 -5.73 -27.13
C SER A 220 1.35 -6.96 -26.22
N LEU A 221 1.77 -6.83 -24.95
CA LEU A 221 1.76 -7.95 -24.00
C LEU A 221 0.34 -8.47 -23.76
N ASP A 222 0.15 -9.80 -23.89
CA ASP A 222 -1.15 -10.51 -23.73
C ASP A 222 -1.95 -10.12 -22.48
N PHE A 223 -1.26 -9.71 -21.41
CA PHE A 223 -1.92 -9.27 -20.18
C PHE A 223 -2.89 -8.10 -20.42
N PHE A 224 -2.55 -7.18 -21.31
CA PHE A 224 -3.35 -5.99 -21.56
C PHE A 224 -4.64 -6.29 -22.35
N GLU A 225 -4.67 -7.39 -23.10
CA GLU A 225 -5.87 -7.87 -23.81
C GLU A 225 -6.87 -8.59 -22.89
N LYS A 226 -6.44 -9.04 -21.70
CA LYS A 226 -7.30 -9.78 -20.77
C LYS A 226 -8.39 -8.88 -20.15
N GLU A 227 -9.60 -9.41 -20.07
CA GLU A 227 -10.71 -8.79 -19.32
C GLU A 227 -10.48 -8.85 -17.81
N ALA A 228 -11.09 -7.90 -17.09
CA ALA A 228 -11.11 -7.90 -15.63
C ALA A 228 -12.06 -8.99 -15.07
N PRO A 229 -11.76 -9.58 -13.89
CA PRO A 229 -10.65 -9.24 -13.00
C PRO A 229 -9.35 -9.96 -13.39
N LYS A 230 -8.23 -9.22 -13.30
CA LYS A 230 -6.88 -9.73 -13.54
C LYS A 230 -5.91 -9.17 -12.48
N SER A 231 -4.83 -9.89 -12.21
CA SER A 231 -3.82 -9.51 -11.22
C SER A 231 -2.42 -9.61 -11.80
N LEU A 232 -1.52 -8.76 -11.31
CA LEU A 232 -0.11 -8.74 -11.66
C LEU A 232 0.73 -9.16 -10.46
N SER A 233 1.89 -9.75 -10.77
CA SER A 233 2.89 -10.07 -9.77
C SER A 233 4.24 -9.50 -10.19
N ARG A 234 5.17 -9.49 -9.24
CA ARG A 234 6.56 -9.13 -9.51
C ARG A 234 7.16 -10.08 -10.54
N GLU A 235 6.94 -11.38 -10.39
CA GLU A 235 7.46 -12.43 -11.24
C GLU A 235 7.02 -12.23 -12.69
N TRP A 236 5.77 -11.81 -12.92
CA TRP A 236 5.29 -11.45 -14.25
C TRP A 236 6.08 -10.29 -14.86
N VAL A 237 6.36 -9.22 -14.10
CA VAL A 237 7.18 -8.10 -14.59
C VAL A 237 8.60 -8.55 -14.93
N GLU A 238 9.19 -9.41 -14.10
CA GLU A 238 10.53 -9.94 -14.33
C GLU A 238 10.59 -10.85 -15.57
N ALA A 239 9.53 -11.61 -15.83
CA ALA A 239 9.44 -12.51 -16.98
C ALA A 239 9.09 -11.80 -18.30
N GLU A 240 8.17 -10.83 -18.28
CA GLU A 240 7.61 -10.24 -19.50
C GLU A 240 8.21 -8.85 -19.81
N ILE A 241 8.33 -7.98 -18.82
CA ILE A 241 8.74 -6.58 -19.04
C ILE A 241 10.26 -6.44 -19.10
N TYR A 242 11.01 -7.09 -18.20
CA TYR A 242 12.47 -6.92 -18.16
C TYR A 242 13.16 -7.32 -19.48
N PRO A 243 12.82 -8.46 -20.13
CA PRO A 243 13.44 -8.81 -21.41
C PRO A 243 13.18 -7.77 -22.49
N ILE A 244 11.97 -7.19 -22.55
CA ILE A 244 11.63 -6.12 -23.49
C ILE A 244 12.51 -4.90 -23.23
N ILE A 245 12.60 -4.45 -21.97
CA ILE A 245 13.38 -3.26 -21.61
C ILE A 245 14.87 -3.46 -21.91
N ASP A 246 15.42 -4.63 -21.58
CA ASP A 246 16.86 -4.90 -21.73
C ASP A 246 17.25 -5.23 -23.19
N LYS A 247 16.28 -5.55 -24.07
CA LYS A 247 16.48 -5.72 -25.52
C LYS A 247 16.87 -4.41 -26.23
N TYR A 248 16.36 -3.27 -25.77
CA TYR A 248 16.61 -1.97 -26.42
C TYR A 248 17.78 -1.22 -25.78
N ASN A 249 18.69 -0.71 -26.61
CA ASN A 249 19.83 0.09 -26.16
C ASN A 249 19.51 1.60 -26.11
N TYR A 250 18.44 1.97 -25.41
CA TYR A 250 18.04 3.36 -25.21
C TYR A 250 18.62 3.94 -23.92
N SER A 251 18.71 5.28 -23.86
CA SER A 251 19.08 5.94 -22.61
C SER A 251 18.04 5.65 -21.52
N ILE A 252 18.45 5.55 -20.26
CA ILE A 252 17.52 5.31 -19.15
C ILE A 252 16.43 6.39 -19.08
N ILE A 253 16.78 7.63 -19.42
CA ILE A 253 15.85 8.76 -19.48
C ILE A 253 14.76 8.54 -20.54
N ASP A 254 15.14 8.04 -21.71
CA ASP A 254 14.18 7.68 -22.77
C ASP A 254 13.31 6.48 -22.38
N ILE A 255 13.89 5.47 -21.73
CA ILE A 255 13.13 4.31 -21.23
C ILE A 255 12.13 4.74 -20.15
N LEU A 256 12.53 5.62 -19.22
CA LEU A 256 11.63 6.21 -18.22
C LEU A 256 10.48 6.99 -18.87
N SER A 257 10.76 7.78 -19.90
CA SER A 257 9.75 8.52 -20.66
C SER A 257 8.76 7.57 -21.34
N THR A 258 9.28 6.57 -22.04
CA THR A 258 8.50 5.57 -22.77
C THR A 258 7.64 4.73 -21.85
N PHE A 259 8.19 4.28 -20.71
CA PHE A 259 7.46 3.48 -19.74
C PHE A 259 6.39 4.31 -19.01
N THR A 260 6.62 5.61 -18.81
CA THR A 260 5.62 6.54 -18.28
C THR A 260 4.44 6.70 -19.24
N GLU A 261 4.72 6.81 -20.55
CA GLU A 261 3.68 6.84 -21.58
C GLU A 261 2.91 5.51 -21.66
N HIS A 262 3.61 4.37 -21.58
CA HIS A 262 2.99 3.05 -21.48
C HIS A 262 1.98 3.00 -20.31
N ILE A 263 2.38 3.44 -19.12
CA ILE A 263 1.49 3.49 -17.94
C ILE A 263 0.26 4.37 -18.20
N ALA A 264 0.39 5.49 -18.92
CA ALA A 264 -0.72 6.38 -19.20
C ALA A 264 -1.72 5.83 -20.23
N ILE A 265 -1.25 4.96 -21.14
CA ILE A 265 -2.09 4.29 -22.16
C ILE A 265 -2.95 3.18 -21.53
N GLN A 266 -2.40 2.43 -20.57
CA GLN A 266 -3.08 1.30 -19.92
C GLN A 266 -4.09 1.75 -18.86
#